data_AF-A0A1B9I1F6-F1
#
_entry.id   AF-A0A1B9I1F6-F1
#
_cell.length_a   1.000
_cell.length_b   1.000
_cell.length_c   1.000
_cell.angle_alpha   90.00
_cell.angle_beta   90.00
_cell.angle_gamma   90.00
#
_symmetry.space_group_name_H-M   'P 1'
#
loop_
_entity.id
_entity.type
_entity.pdbx_description
1 polymer ?
#
loop_
_entity_poly.entity_id
_entity_poly.type
_entity_poly.pdbx_seq_one_letter_code
_entity_poly.pdbx_strand_id
1 'polypeptide(L)'
;MTKKGFTKCDVCYEKFEIDLNKLLPLVERGEEILEKDSKGQLDYQDVKNDLINLIENLQKYIPNYSYPLFTLLRISTLTLTNNLNFSKTQKSEFEFEFDFELCLNYLRNTFEASKEIFSENHSNKTLILAEYSKFLNFSFNYIINNNNNKNKKFNQIEIISKKKNIINFLENSIKFTELSFGKLNKGGIVGKELNLILNDCKLELDNLNILF
;
A
#
# COMPACT_ATOMS: atom_id res chain seq x y z
N MET A 1 12.83 17.12 31.91
CA MET A 1 13.05 15.68 32.20
C MET A 1 12.50 14.88 31.03
N THR A 2 13.33 14.02 30.41
CA THR A 2 12.88 13.09 29.36
C THR A 2 12.09 11.96 29.99
N LYS A 3 10.81 11.82 29.65
CA LYS A 3 9.99 10.69 30.11
C LYS A 3 10.38 9.48 29.25
N LYS A 4 11.14 8.56 29.84
CA LYS A 4 11.59 7.33 29.17
C LYS A 4 10.59 6.22 29.47
N GLY A 5 10.06 5.60 28.43
CA GLY A 5 9.25 4.40 28.51
C GLY A 5 10.10 3.17 28.22
N PHE A 6 9.72 2.02 28.78
CA PHE A 6 10.32 0.73 28.40
C PHE A 6 9.23 -0.12 27.79
N THR A 7 9.50 -0.68 26.63
CA THR A 7 8.67 -1.74 26.05
C THR A 7 9.51 -2.99 25.85
N LYS A 8 8.82 -4.12 25.61
CA LYS A 8 9.43 -5.42 25.37
C LYS A 8 9.01 -5.88 23.98
N CYS A 9 9.95 -6.34 23.17
CA CYS A 9 9.63 -6.97 21.90
C CYS A 9 8.95 -8.33 22.15
N ASP A 10 7.80 -8.60 21.53
CA ASP A 10 7.09 -9.88 21.70
C ASP A 10 7.78 -11.06 20.98
N VAL A 11 8.72 -10.76 20.07
CA VAL A 11 9.46 -11.77 19.30
C VAL A 11 10.79 -12.13 19.97
N CYS A 12 11.66 -11.13 20.19
CA CYS A 12 12.99 -11.36 20.78
C CYS A 12 13.04 -11.15 22.30
N TYR A 13 11.95 -10.69 22.91
CA TYR A 13 11.85 -10.40 24.35
C TYR A 13 12.82 -9.35 24.90
N GLU A 14 13.57 -8.68 24.02
CA GLU A 14 14.46 -7.59 24.41
C GLU A 14 13.67 -6.37 24.88
N LYS A 15 14.17 -5.74 25.93
CA LYS A 15 13.64 -4.46 26.42
C LYS A 15 14.39 -3.33 25.75
N PHE A 16 13.64 -2.39 25.19
CA PHE A 16 14.22 -1.19 24.61
C PHE A 16 13.52 0.05 25.17
N GLU A 17 14.29 1.12 25.20
CA GLU A 17 13.87 2.41 25.72
C GLU A 17 13.22 3.23 24.60
N ILE A 18 12.08 3.84 24.90
CA ILE A 18 11.35 4.73 24.00
C ILE A 18 11.30 6.13 24.63
N ASP A 19 11.63 7.15 23.83
CA ASP A 19 11.46 8.55 24.21
C ASP A 19 9.98 8.93 24.13
N LEU A 20 9.25 8.81 25.24
CA LEU A 20 7.80 9.07 25.28
C LEU A 20 7.48 10.54 25.02
N ASN A 21 8.42 11.46 25.30
CA ASN A 21 8.22 12.87 25.01
C ASN A 21 8.18 13.15 23.50
N LYS A 22 8.78 12.27 22.68
CA LYS A 22 8.72 12.35 21.22
C LYS A 22 7.58 11.52 20.65
N LEU A 23 7.31 10.35 21.22
CA LEU A 23 6.28 9.46 20.69
C LEU A 23 4.85 9.94 20.99
N LEU A 24 4.55 10.36 22.23
CA LEU A 24 3.18 10.68 22.63
C LEU A 24 2.54 11.79 21.78
N PRO A 25 3.23 12.92 21.48
CA PRO A 25 2.64 13.95 20.63
C PRO A 25 2.33 13.47 19.21
N LEU A 26 3.14 12.53 18.67
CA LEU A 26 2.88 11.94 17.36
C LEU A 26 1.67 11.00 17.40
N VAL A 27 1.52 10.21 18.47
CA VAL A 27 0.36 9.33 18.67
C VAL A 27 -0.91 10.17 18.81
N GLU A 28 -0.90 11.19 19.67
CA GLU A 28 -2.03 12.10 19.89
C GLU A 28 -2.43 12.79 18.58
N ARG A 29 -1.46 13.30 17.81
CA ARG A 29 -1.73 13.89 16.49
C ARG A 29 -2.34 12.87 15.51
N GLY A 30 -1.87 11.63 15.55
CA GLY A 30 -2.44 10.54 14.77
C GLY A 30 -3.90 10.30 15.11
N GLU A 31 -4.20 10.19 16.40
CA GLU A 31 -5.57 10.00 16.90
C GLU A 31 -6.50 11.15 16.51
N GLU A 32 -6.04 12.40 16.58
CA GLU A 32 -6.82 13.57 16.11
C GLU A 32 -7.20 13.47 14.63
N ILE A 33 -6.28 13.02 13.77
CA ILE A 33 -6.55 12.84 12.34
C ILE A 33 -7.58 11.71 12.13
N LEU A 34 -7.42 10.58 12.84
CA LEU A 34 -8.37 9.47 12.78
C LEU A 34 -9.77 9.87 13.26
N GLU A 35 -9.85 10.69 14.31
CA GLU A 35 -11.12 11.20 14.82
C GLU A 35 -11.81 12.09 13.77
N LYS A 36 -11.07 12.97 13.10
CA LYS A 36 -11.61 13.81 12.01
C LYS A 36 -12.10 12.98 10.82
N ASP A 37 -11.35 11.95 10.43
CA ASP A 37 -11.76 11.02 9.36
C ASP A 37 -13.06 10.31 9.72
N SER A 38 -13.16 9.80 10.96
CA SER A 38 -14.36 9.10 11.45
C SER A 38 -15.62 9.98 11.44
N LYS A 39 -15.46 11.30 11.57
CA LYS A 39 -16.54 12.30 11.53
C LYS A 39 -16.83 12.81 10.10
N GLY A 40 -16.09 12.35 9.09
CA GLY A 40 -16.19 12.85 7.72
C GLY A 40 -15.72 14.31 7.57
N GLN A 41 -14.86 14.77 8.48
CA GLN A 41 -14.38 16.15 8.54
C GLN A 41 -12.95 16.31 8.01
N LEU A 42 -12.37 15.23 7.50
CA LEU A 42 -11.00 15.23 7.00
C LEU A 42 -10.96 15.65 5.53
N ASP A 43 -10.32 16.79 5.25
CA ASP A 43 -9.95 17.13 3.88
C ASP A 43 -8.68 16.37 3.49
N TYR A 44 -8.82 15.39 2.59
CA TYR A 44 -7.72 14.55 2.14
C TYR A 44 -6.66 15.35 1.36
N GLN A 45 -7.00 16.45 0.71
CA GLN A 45 -6.02 17.27 -0.01
C GLN A 45 -5.12 18.02 0.97
N ASP A 46 -5.72 18.63 1.99
CA ASP A 46 -5.00 19.46 2.95
C ASP A 46 -4.16 18.63 3.92
N VAL A 47 -4.63 17.43 4.30
CA VAL A 47 -3.93 16.60 5.28
C VAL A 47 -2.80 15.76 4.69
N LYS A 48 -2.66 15.67 3.37
CA LYS A 48 -1.69 14.76 2.71
C LYS A 48 -0.27 14.92 3.26
N ASN A 49 0.25 16.15 3.27
CA ASN A 49 1.63 16.39 3.71
C ASN A 49 1.81 16.16 5.21
N ASP A 50 0.77 16.46 6.00
CA ASP A 50 0.76 16.20 7.45
C ASP A 50 0.80 14.68 7.72
N LEU A 51 0.00 13.89 7.00
CA LEU A 51 0.01 12.43 7.06
C LEU A 51 1.39 11.85 6.70
N ILE A 52 2.01 12.29 5.61
CA ILE A 52 3.31 11.80 5.16
C ILE A 52 4.37 12.03 6.25
N ASN A 53 4.45 13.26 6.76
CA ASN A 53 5.40 13.63 7.82
C ASN A 53 5.12 12.87 9.12
N LEU A 54 3.85 12.72 9.49
CA LEU A 54 3.47 12.01 10.70
C LEU A 54 3.81 10.52 10.64
N ILE A 55 3.51 9.87 9.52
CA ILE A 55 3.82 8.45 9.29
C ILE A 55 5.33 8.22 9.35
N GLU A 56 6.13 9.04 8.66
CA GLU A 56 7.58 8.91 8.66
C GLU A 56 8.15 9.05 10.09
N ASN A 57 7.60 9.97 10.89
CA ASN A 57 8.05 10.15 12.27
C ASN A 57 7.58 9.03 13.20
N LEU A 58 6.36 8.51 13.05
CA LEU A 58 5.88 7.37 13.83
C LEU A 58 6.67 6.09 13.53
N GLN A 59 7.04 5.86 12.27
CA GLN A 59 7.83 4.69 11.84
C GLN A 59 9.23 4.63 12.48
N LYS A 60 9.74 5.75 13.00
CA LYS A 60 11.01 5.78 13.76
C LYS A 60 10.89 5.16 15.16
N TYR A 61 9.66 4.99 15.66
CA TYR A 61 9.40 4.60 17.06
C TYR A 61 8.55 3.35 17.21
N ILE A 62 7.60 3.12 16.29
CA ILE A 62 6.63 2.02 16.40
C ILE A 62 6.54 1.22 15.09
N PRO A 63 6.26 -0.10 15.16
CA PRO A 63 6.10 -0.92 13.98
C PRO A 63 4.80 -0.57 13.24
N ASN A 64 4.77 -0.86 11.93
CA ASN A 64 3.64 -0.53 11.05
C ASN A 64 2.30 -1.15 11.46
N TYR A 65 2.30 -2.21 12.28
CA TYR A 65 1.09 -2.86 12.79
C TYR A 65 0.53 -2.21 14.06
N SER A 66 1.26 -1.27 14.68
CA SER A 66 0.80 -0.57 15.88
C SER A 66 -0.26 0.48 15.56
N TYR A 67 -1.15 0.72 16.52
CA TYR A 67 -2.04 1.87 16.51
C TYR A 67 -1.27 3.14 16.94
N PRO A 68 -1.49 4.31 16.30
CA PRO A 68 -2.41 4.59 15.18
C PRO A 68 -1.80 4.37 13.78
N LEU A 69 -0.51 4.00 13.70
CA LEU A 69 0.26 3.95 12.46
C LEU A 69 -0.36 3.07 11.36
N PHE A 70 -0.87 1.88 11.71
CA PHE A 70 -1.54 1.01 10.72
C PHE A 70 -2.70 1.72 10.01
N THR A 71 -3.56 2.40 10.79
CA THR A 71 -4.72 3.11 10.26
C THR A 71 -4.31 4.36 9.47
N LEU A 72 -3.29 5.08 9.92
CA LEU A 72 -2.74 6.23 9.21
C LEU A 72 -2.16 5.82 7.85
N LEU A 73 -1.45 4.69 7.77
CA LEU A 73 -0.99 4.12 6.50
C LEU A 73 -2.17 3.86 5.56
N ARG A 74 -3.27 3.27 6.04
CA ARG A 74 -4.49 3.07 5.23
C ARG A 74 -5.07 4.38 4.70
N ILE A 75 -5.30 5.36 5.56
CA ILE A 75 -5.87 6.66 5.16
C ILE A 75 -4.95 7.37 4.17
N SER A 76 -3.63 7.30 4.40
CA SER A 76 -2.66 7.90 3.48
C SER A 76 -2.70 7.25 2.10
N THR A 77 -2.91 5.94 1.99
CA THR A 77 -3.06 5.29 0.67
C THR A 77 -4.31 5.78 -0.07
N LEU A 78 -5.45 5.96 0.61
CA LEU A 78 -6.66 6.53 0.02
C LEU A 78 -6.48 8.00 -0.41
N THR A 79 -5.77 8.75 0.41
CA THR A 79 -5.43 10.16 0.15
C THR A 79 -4.57 10.30 -1.10
N LEU A 80 -3.58 9.42 -1.26
CA LEU A 80 -2.68 9.40 -2.42
C LEU A 80 -3.38 8.89 -3.68
N THR A 81 -4.21 7.85 -3.60
CA THR A 81 -4.94 7.33 -4.78
C THR A 81 -5.94 8.31 -5.36
N ASN A 82 -6.72 9.01 -4.52
CA ASN A 82 -7.62 10.08 -4.96
C ASN A 82 -6.87 11.20 -5.69
N ASN A 83 -5.63 11.43 -5.27
CA ASN A 83 -4.71 12.43 -5.80
C ASN A 83 -4.03 12.06 -7.12
N LEU A 84 -4.17 10.80 -7.55
CA LEU A 84 -3.68 10.28 -8.82
C LEU A 84 -4.74 10.36 -9.94
N ASN A 85 -5.90 10.98 -9.69
CA ASN A 85 -6.90 11.23 -10.73
C ASN A 85 -6.33 12.15 -11.83
N PHE A 86 -5.95 11.52 -12.94
CA PHE A 86 -5.31 12.09 -14.13
C PHE A 86 -6.07 13.24 -14.83
N SER A 87 -7.34 13.45 -14.49
CA SER A 87 -8.21 14.36 -15.24
C SER A 87 -8.25 15.80 -14.72
N LYS A 88 -7.67 16.12 -13.55
CA LYS A 88 -7.88 17.44 -12.91
C LYS A 88 -6.69 18.08 -12.19
N THR A 89 -5.56 17.42 -12.03
CA THR A 89 -4.44 17.99 -11.27
C THR A 89 -3.37 18.56 -12.21
N GLN A 90 -3.08 19.86 -12.06
CA GLN A 90 -1.90 20.53 -12.64
C GLN A 90 -0.60 20.09 -11.93
N LYS A 91 -0.44 18.80 -11.65
CA LYS A 91 0.77 18.28 -11.01
C LYS A 91 1.90 18.21 -12.02
N SER A 92 3.10 18.53 -11.56
CA SER A 92 4.30 18.20 -12.32
C SER A 92 4.45 16.68 -12.44
N GLU A 93 5.10 16.21 -13.51
CA GLU A 93 5.41 14.78 -13.69
C GLU A 93 6.16 14.20 -12.48
N PHE A 94 7.05 15.00 -11.87
CA PHE A 94 7.81 14.62 -10.68
C PHE A 94 6.92 14.38 -9.45
N GLU A 95 5.99 15.29 -9.16
CA GLU A 95 5.07 15.13 -8.02
C GLU A 95 4.15 13.91 -8.20
N PHE A 96 3.75 13.65 -9.44
CA PHE A 96 3.00 12.45 -9.76
C PHE A 96 3.82 11.19 -9.48
N GLU A 97 5.05 11.11 -9.99
CA GLU A 97 5.96 9.97 -9.77
C GLU A 97 6.21 9.74 -8.27
N PHE A 98 6.45 10.81 -7.51
CA PHE A 98 6.66 10.73 -6.06
C PHE A 98 5.43 10.20 -5.31
N ASP A 99 4.25 10.80 -5.55
CA ASP A 99 2.99 10.36 -4.90
C ASP A 99 2.68 8.90 -5.20
N PHE A 100 3.01 8.50 -6.42
CA PHE A 100 2.78 7.18 -6.94
C PHE A 100 3.67 6.12 -6.25
N GLU A 101 4.99 6.36 -6.19
CA GLU A 101 5.92 5.49 -5.48
C GLU A 101 5.60 5.41 -3.98
N LEU A 102 5.25 6.54 -3.37
CA LEU A 102 4.90 6.61 -1.96
C LEU A 102 3.63 5.81 -1.65
N CYS A 103 2.61 5.90 -2.52
CA CYS A 103 1.39 5.13 -2.39
C CYS A 103 1.64 3.62 -2.45
N LEU A 104 2.48 3.17 -3.38
CA LEU A 104 2.85 1.75 -3.48
C LEU A 104 3.60 1.27 -2.23
N ASN A 105 4.51 2.08 -1.69
CA ASN A 105 5.24 1.76 -0.47
C ASN A 105 4.31 1.66 0.74
N TYR A 106 3.38 2.60 0.91
CA TYR A 106 2.41 2.56 2.00
C TYR A 106 1.43 1.40 1.88
N LEU A 107 0.96 1.06 0.67
CA LEU A 107 0.15 -0.14 0.44
C LEU A 107 0.91 -1.42 0.81
N ARG A 108 2.18 -1.52 0.41
CA ARG A 108 3.05 -2.66 0.78
C ARG A 108 3.20 -2.76 2.31
N ASN A 109 3.54 -1.66 2.97
CA ASN A 109 3.71 -1.63 4.42
C ASN A 109 2.43 -2.00 5.16
N THR A 110 1.29 -1.53 4.66
CA THR A 110 -0.02 -1.90 5.19
C THR A 110 -0.28 -3.39 5.00
N PHE A 111 -0.02 -3.94 3.81
CA PHE A 111 -0.21 -5.36 3.54
C PHE A 111 0.64 -6.22 4.48
N GLU A 112 1.92 -5.90 4.65
CA GLU A 112 2.79 -6.63 5.58
C GLU A 112 2.30 -6.51 7.04
N ALA A 113 1.96 -5.31 7.49
CA ALA A 113 1.41 -5.08 8.83
C ALA A 113 0.08 -5.83 9.06
N SER A 114 -0.76 -5.93 8.04
CA SER A 114 -2.04 -6.64 8.11
C SER A 114 -1.90 -8.13 8.38
N LYS A 115 -0.73 -8.73 8.09
CA LYS A 115 -0.45 -10.14 8.40
C LYS A 115 -0.32 -10.39 9.89
N GLU A 116 0.12 -9.40 10.65
CA GLU A 116 0.27 -9.47 12.11
C GLU A 116 -1.06 -9.17 12.84
N ILE A 117 -1.91 -8.34 12.25
CA ILE A 117 -3.16 -7.86 12.89
C ILE A 117 -4.33 -8.81 12.59
N PHE A 118 -4.42 -9.31 11.36
CA PHE A 118 -5.60 -10.02 10.90
C PHE A 118 -5.31 -11.49 10.58
N SER A 119 -6.29 -12.34 10.88
CA SER A 119 -6.28 -13.74 10.45
C SER A 119 -6.22 -13.85 8.93
N GLU A 120 -5.76 -15.00 8.44
CA GLU A 120 -5.46 -15.24 7.02
C GLU A 120 -6.62 -14.88 6.07
N ASN A 121 -7.87 -15.19 6.43
CA ASN A 121 -9.05 -14.97 5.59
C ASN A 121 -9.87 -13.72 5.96
N HIS A 122 -9.30 -12.81 6.76
CA HIS A 122 -10.01 -11.60 7.17
C HIS A 122 -10.25 -10.67 5.99
N SER A 123 -11.48 -10.16 5.86
CA SER A 123 -11.90 -9.31 4.73
C SER A 123 -11.00 -8.09 4.49
N ASN A 124 -10.62 -7.37 5.54
CA ASN A 124 -9.73 -6.20 5.40
C ASN A 124 -8.35 -6.57 4.85
N LYS A 125 -7.75 -7.67 5.29
CA LYS A 125 -6.45 -8.15 4.79
C LYS A 125 -6.55 -8.50 3.31
N THR A 126 -7.63 -9.16 2.92
CA THR A 126 -7.93 -9.49 1.52
C THR A 126 -8.08 -8.24 0.65
N LEU A 127 -8.78 -7.20 1.13
CA LEU A 127 -8.92 -5.94 0.38
C LEU A 127 -7.59 -5.20 0.24
N ILE A 128 -6.79 -5.14 1.30
CA ILE A 128 -5.44 -4.53 1.25
C ILE A 128 -4.56 -5.24 0.23
N LEU A 129 -4.58 -6.58 0.21
CA LEU A 129 -3.85 -7.38 -0.77
C LEU A 129 -4.36 -7.16 -2.20
N ALA A 130 -5.67 -7.09 -2.40
CA ALA A 130 -6.28 -6.81 -3.70
C ALA A 130 -5.85 -5.42 -4.23
N GLU A 131 -5.95 -4.38 -3.39
CA GLU A 131 -5.52 -3.02 -3.70
C GLU A 131 -4.03 -2.98 -4.04
N TYR A 132 -3.18 -3.60 -3.21
CA TYR A 132 -1.75 -3.66 -3.45
C TYR A 132 -1.42 -4.35 -4.78
N SER A 133 -2.05 -5.48 -5.08
CA SER A 133 -1.81 -6.23 -6.32
C SER A 133 -2.24 -5.45 -7.56
N LYS A 134 -3.39 -4.78 -7.50
CA LYS A 134 -3.86 -3.88 -8.57
C LYS A 134 -2.89 -2.71 -8.78
N PHE A 135 -2.49 -2.06 -7.69
CA PHE A 135 -1.59 -0.91 -7.75
C PHE A 135 -0.18 -1.29 -8.21
N LEU A 136 0.28 -2.49 -7.85
CA LEU A 136 1.54 -3.05 -8.32
C LEU A 136 1.53 -3.26 -9.84
N ASN A 137 0.47 -3.84 -10.41
CA ASN A 137 0.35 -3.95 -11.86
C ASN A 137 0.32 -2.58 -12.55
N PHE A 138 -0.48 -1.65 -12.00
CA PHE A 138 -0.56 -0.30 -12.53
C PHE A 138 0.80 0.42 -12.50
N SER A 139 1.58 0.23 -11.42
CA SER A 139 2.92 0.79 -11.28
C SER A 139 3.90 0.29 -12.32
N PHE A 140 3.86 -1.02 -12.56
CA PHE A 140 4.71 -1.65 -13.54
C PHE A 140 4.41 -1.15 -14.96
N ASN A 141 3.13 -1.03 -15.31
CA ASN A 141 2.70 -0.52 -16.61
C ASN A 141 3.06 0.96 -16.78
N TYR A 142 2.89 1.79 -15.75
CA TYR A 142 3.32 3.20 -15.76
C TYR A 142 4.83 3.33 -16.02
N ILE A 143 5.64 2.57 -15.28
CA ILE A 143 7.10 2.55 -15.41
C ILE A 143 7.53 2.13 -16.81
N ILE A 144 6.93 1.08 -17.38
CA ILE A 144 7.26 0.60 -18.73
C ILE A 144 6.93 1.67 -19.78
N ASN A 145 5.72 2.23 -19.72
CA ASN A 145 5.25 3.20 -20.71
C ASN A 145 6.08 4.50 -20.70
N ASN A 146 6.45 5.00 -19.51
CA ASN A 146 7.26 6.22 -19.41
C ASN A 146 8.74 5.99 -19.71
N ASN A 147 9.31 4.82 -19.40
CA ASN A 147 10.72 4.55 -19.68
C ASN A 147 10.99 4.22 -21.15
N ASN A 148 10.00 3.70 -21.89
CA ASN A 148 10.08 3.61 -23.34
C ASN A 148 10.32 4.98 -24.00
N ASN A 149 9.85 6.07 -23.38
CA ASN A 149 10.10 7.44 -23.84
C ASN A 149 11.45 8.02 -23.35
N LYS A 150 12.00 7.52 -22.23
CA LYS A 150 13.21 8.05 -21.56
C LYS A 150 14.50 7.26 -21.88
N ASN A 151 14.53 6.42 -22.92
CA ASN A 151 15.69 5.59 -23.34
C ASN A 151 16.27 4.67 -22.25
N LYS A 152 15.56 4.41 -21.15
CA LYS A 152 15.95 3.40 -20.16
C LYS A 152 15.53 2.02 -20.67
N LYS A 153 16.49 1.26 -21.20
CA LYS A 153 16.27 -0.14 -21.57
C LYS A 153 16.12 -1.00 -20.31
N PHE A 154 14.88 -1.40 -20.00
CA PHE A 154 14.68 -2.54 -19.11
C PHE A 154 15.15 -3.81 -19.78
N ASN A 155 15.84 -4.68 -19.02
CA ASN A 155 16.12 -6.03 -19.51
C ASN A 155 14.79 -6.80 -19.58
N GLN A 156 14.50 -7.45 -20.71
CA GLN A 156 13.29 -8.25 -20.91
C GLN A 156 13.13 -9.34 -19.84
N ILE A 157 14.25 -9.89 -19.33
CA ILE A 157 14.25 -10.85 -18.21
C ILE A 157 13.69 -10.21 -16.93
N GLU A 158 14.02 -8.95 -16.66
CA GLU A 158 13.54 -8.22 -15.48
C GLU A 158 12.04 -7.92 -15.59
N ILE A 159 11.57 -7.54 -16.79
CA ILE A 159 10.15 -7.35 -17.11
C ILE A 159 9.38 -8.65 -16.85
N ILE A 160 9.86 -9.77 -17.39
CA ILE A 160 9.25 -11.09 -17.19
C ILE A 160 9.19 -11.46 -15.71
N SER A 161 10.29 -11.29 -14.98
CA SER A 161 10.36 -11.61 -13.55
C SER A 161 9.37 -10.78 -12.72
N LYS A 162 9.32 -9.46 -12.95
CA LYS A 162 8.37 -8.56 -12.29
C LYS A 162 6.92 -8.90 -12.62
N LYS A 163 6.62 -9.22 -13.89
CA LYS A 163 5.27 -9.61 -14.32
C LYS A 163 4.82 -10.93 -13.69
N LYS A 164 5.71 -11.93 -13.60
CA LYS A 164 5.44 -13.19 -12.87
C LYS A 164 5.13 -12.94 -11.40
N ASN A 165 5.87 -12.05 -10.74
CA ASN A 165 5.59 -11.67 -9.36
C ASN A 165 4.20 -11.03 -9.20
N ILE A 166 3.83 -10.11 -10.10
CA ILE A 166 2.50 -9.48 -10.13
C ILE A 166 1.39 -10.52 -10.30
N ILE A 167 1.55 -11.45 -11.24
CA ILE A 167 0.61 -12.56 -11.47
C ILE A 167 0.40 -13.36 -10.18
N ASN A 168 1.49 -13.72 -9.48
CA ASN A 168 1.40 -14.44 -8.20
C ASN A 168 0.61 -13.65 -7.14
N PHE A 169 0.84 -12.34 -7.03
CA PHE A 169 0.06 -11.49 -6.12
C PHE A 169 -1.44 -11.43 -6.48
N LEU A 170 -1.76 -11.33 -7.77
CA LEU A 170 -3.15 -11.34 -8.26
C LEU A 170 -3.84 -12.68 -8.03
N GLU A 171 -3.18 -13.81 -8.30
CA GLU A 171 -3.71 -15.15 -8.05
C GLU A 171 -4.00 -15.38 -6.57
N ASN A 172 -3.07 -14.99 -5.71
CA ASN A 172 -3.28 -15.05 -4.27
C ASN A 172 -4.45 -14.14 -3.84
N SER A 173 -4.52 -12.91 -4.35
CA SER A 173 -5.62 -12.00 -4.06
C SER A 173 -6.98 -12.60 -4.41
N ILE A 174 -7.11 -13.21 -5.59
CA ILE A 174 -8.35 -13.84 -6.05
C ILE A 174 -8.75 -15.02 -5.15
N LYS A 175 -7.77 -15.83 -4.74
CA LYS A 175 -7.99 -16.93 -3.78
C LYS A 175 -8.52 -16.38 -2.45
N PHE A 176 -7.92 -15.32 -1.93
CA PHE A 176 -8.37 -14.70 -0.69
C PHE A 176 -9.75 -14.03 -0.83
N THR A 177 -10.07 -13.43 -1.98
CA THR A 177 -11.41 -12.87 -2.21
C THR A 177 -12.48 -13.96 -2.24
N GLU A 178 -12.20 -15.12 -2.80
CA GLU A 178 -13.10 -16.29 -2.74
C GLU A 178 -13.37 -16.76 -1.32
N LEU A 179 -12.33 -16.77 -0.47
CA LEU A 179 -12.42 -17.22 0.92
C LEU A 179 -13.15 -16.20 1.80
N SER A 180 -12.86 -14.91 1.63
CA SER A 180 -13.43 -13.84 2.46
C SER A 180 -14.82 -13.39 2.03
N PHE A 181 -15.11 -13.38 0.72
CA PHE A 181 -16.34 -12.81 0.13
C PHE A 181 -17.21 -13.85 -0.59
N GLY A 182 -16.79 -15.12 -0.61
CA GLY A 182 -17.54 -16.24 -1.19
C GLY A 182 -17.16 -16.57 -2.64
N LYS A 183 -17.60 -17.73 -3.12
CA LYS A 183 -17.15 -18.31 -4.40
C LYS A 183 -17.77 -17.66 -5.64
N LEU A 184 -18.94 -17.03 -5.52
CA LEU A 184 -19.61 -16.43 -6.66
C LEU A 184 -18.74 -15.31 -7.25
N ASN A 185 -18.48 -15.35 -8.56
CA ASN A 185 -17.60 -14.41 -9.25
C ASN A 185 -16.22 -14.24 -8.59
N LYS A 186 -15.71 -15.31 -7.97
CA LYS A 186 -14.42 -15.33 -7.27
C LYS A 186 -14.30 -14.34 -6.09
N GLY A 187 -15.39 -14.08 -5.38
CA GLY A 187 -15.45 -13.07 -4.31
C GLY A 187 -16.18 -11.79 -4.70
N GLY A 188 -17.16 -11.90 -5.60
CA GLY A 188 -17.98 -10.78 -6.05
C GLY A 188 -17.28 -9.86 -7.06
N ILE A 189 -17.52 -8.55 -6.95
CA ILE A 189 -17.02 -7.57 -7.92
C ILE A 189 -15.50 -7.41 -7.86
N VAL A 190 -14.91 -7.48 -6.65
CA VAL A 190 -13.46 -7.37 -6.44
C VAL A 190 -12.74 -8.54 -7.12
N GLY A 191 -13.21 -9.77 -6.88
CA GLY A 191 -12.66 -10.96 -7.52
C GLY A 191 -12.75 -10.93 -9.04
N LYS A 192 -13.88 -10.48 -9.59
CA LYS A 192 -14.07 -10.31 -11.03
C LYS A 192 -13.07 -9.30 -11.62
N GLU A 193 -12.89 -8.15 -10.99
CA GLU A 193 -11.97 -7.11 -11.44
C GLU A 193 -10.52 -7.60 -11.45
N LEU A 194 -10.08 -8.21 -10.34
CA LEU A 194 -8.73 -8.78 -10.25
C LEU A 194 -8.48 -9.86 -11.30
N ASN A 195 -9.49 -10.68 -11.60
CA ASN A 195 -9.39 -11.73 -12.59
C ASN A 195 -9.22 -11.19 -14.02
N LEU A 196 -9.80 -10.03 -14.34
CA LEU A 196 -9.56 -9.36 -15.62
C LEU A 196 -8.10 -8.90 -15.73
N ILE A 197 -7.60 -8.23 -14.69
CA ILE A 197 -6.20 -7.77 -14.63
C ILE A 197 -5.23 -8.96 -14.73
N LEU A 198 -5.54 -10.07 -14.05
CA LEU A 198 -4.74 -11.30 -14.11
C LEU A 198 -4.66 -11.85 -15.54
N ASN A 199 -5.79 -11.90 -16.24
CA ASN A 199 -5.83 -12.38 -17.61
C ASN A 199 -5.00 -11.50 -18.55
N ASP A 200 -5.12 -10.18 -18.42
CA ASP A 200 -4.32 -9.23 -19.20
C ASP A 200 -2.82 -9.40 -18.92
N CYS A 201 -2.44 -9.58 -17.65
CA CYS A 201 -1.04 -9.84 -17.27
C CYS A 201 -0.49 -11.13 -17.86
N LYS A 202 -1.29 -12.20 -17.90
CA LYS A 202 -0.91 -13.49 -18.49
C LYS A 202 -0.72 -13.36 -20.00
N LEU A 203 -1.64 -12.69 -20.70
CA LEU A 203 -1.53 -12.43 -22.14
C LEU A 203 -0.28 -11.61 -22.48
N GLU A 204 0.00 -10.56 -21.71
CA GLU A 204 1.23 -9.77 -21.88
C GLU A 204 2.49 -10.61 -21.64
N LEU A 205 2.49 -11.48 -20.62
CA LEU A 205 3.61 -12.38 -20.34
C LEU A 205 3.84 -13.39 -21.46
N ASP A 206 2.78 -13.97 -22.01
CA ASP A 206 2.86 -14.92 -23.13
C ASP A 206 3.44 -14.24 -24.37
N ASN A 207 3.02 -13.01 -24.68
CA ASN A 207 3.58 -12.21 -25.76
C ASN A 207 5.07 -11.91 -25.57
N LEU A 208 5.51 -11.69 -24.32
CA LEU A 208 6.92 -11.46 -24.01
C LEU A 208 7.78 -12.74 -24.12
N ASN A 209 7.19 -13.92 -23.86
CA ASN A 209 7.88 -15.21 -23.95
C ASN A 209 8.00 -15.70 -25.41
N ILE A 210 7.09 -15.33 -26.31
CA ILE A 210 7.16 -15.67 -27.74
C ILE A 210 8.34 -14.96 -28.44
N LEU A 211 8.86 -13.89 -27.84
CA LEU A 211 10.01 -13.13 -28.35
C LEU A 211 11.38 -13.71 -27.91
N PHE A 212 11.41 -14.88 -27.26
CA PHE A 212 12.60 -15.66 -26.93
C PHE A 212 12.69 -16.91 -27.81
#